data_AF-A0A0M9YBE2-F1
#
_entry.id   AF-A0A0M9YBE2-F1
#
_cell.length_a   1.000
_cell.length_b   1.000
_cell.length_c   1.000
_cell.angle_alpha   90.00
_cell.angle_beta   90.00
_cell.angle_gamma   90.00
#
_symmetry.space_group_name_H-M   'P 1'
#
loop_
_entity.id
_entity.type
_entity.pdbx_description
1 polymer ?
#
loop_
_entity_poly.entity_id
_entity_poly.type
_entity_poly.pdbx_seq_one_letter_code
_entity_poly.pdbx_strand_id
1 'polypeptide(L)'
;MAEGVAAPPPMQAFVGKGLIHVFNELGMRTKLDVRDIGGGHRTVLWPFNWKVCAQSPAAGAPLAEHIRVSVSVVKKTERCPKR
;
A
#
# COMPACT_ATOMS: atom_id res chain seq x y z
N MET A 1 -27.02 7.20 -16.57
CA MET A 1 -26.48 8.13 -15.57
C MET A 1 -24.98 8.12 -15.77
N ALA A 2 -24.37 9.28 -16.01
CA ALA A 2 -22.95 9.37 -16.24
C ALA A 2 -22.24 9.18 -14.88
N GLU A 3 -21.84 7.96 -14.57
CA GLU A 3 -20.63 7.81 -13.76
C GLU A 3 -19.53 8.45 -14.61
N GLY A 4 -19.23 9.72 -14.34
CA GLY A 4 -17.98 10.28 -14.78
C GLY A 4 -16.92 9.26 -14.44
N VAL A 5 -16.13 8.86 -15.43
CA VAL A 5 -14.87 8.16 -15.19
C VAL A 5 -14.02 9.17 -14.44
N ALA A 6 -14.30 9.34 -13.15
CA ALA A 6 -13.49 10.10 -12.25
C ALA A 6 -12.13 9.44 -12.38
N ALA A 7 -11.13 10.22 -12.79
CA ALA A 7 -9.77 9.75 -12.85
C ALA A 7 -9.54 8.95 -11.56
N PRO A 8 -9.07 7.70 -11.67
CA PRO A 8 -8.92 6.84 -10.52
C PRO A 8 -8.25 7.62 -9.38
N PRO A 9 -8.82 7.55 -8.16
CA PRO A 9 -8.44 8.45 -7.09
C PRO A 9 -6.92 8.40 -6.92
N PRO A 10 -6.26 9.56 -6.73
CA PRO A 10 -4.82 9.60 -6.62
C PRO A 10 -4.36 8.71 -5.46
N MET A 11 -3.13 8.22 -5.58
CA MET A 11 -2.54 7.32 -4.61
C MET A 11 -2.67 7.89 -3.19
N GLN A 12 -3.31 7.13 -2.30
CA GLN A 12 -3.51 7.53 -0.92
C GLN A 12 -2.21 7.41 -0.10
N ALA A 13 -2.07 8.25 0.93
CA ALA A 13 -0.95 8.19 1.85
C ALA A 13 -1.19 7.07 2.88
N PHE A 14 -0.47 5.96 2.70
CA PHE A 14 -0.46 4.82 3.59
C PHE A 14 0.76 4.75 4.50
N VAL A 15 1.83 5.50 4.21
CA VAL A 15 3.03 5.55 5.06
C VAL A 15 2.66 5.87 6.50
N GLY A 16 3.09 5.02 7.44
CA GLY A 16 2.74 5.10 8.86
C GLY A 16 1.40 4.46 9.24
N LYS A 17 0.52 4.17 8.28
CA LYS A 17 -0.76 3.46 8.51
C LYS A 17 -0.55 1.94 8.58
N GLY A 18 -1.56 1.24 9.10
CA GLY A 18 -1.62 -0.21 9.07
C GLY A 18 -1.84 -0.75 7.66
N LEU A 19 -1.23 -1.88 7.31
CA LEU A 19 -1.36 -2.48 5.98
C LEU A 19 -2.82 -2.81 5.62
N ILE A 20 -3.67 -3.12 6.61
CA ILE A 20 -5.10 -3.36 6.38
C ILE A 20 -5.82 -2.17 5.70
N HIS A 21 -5.40 -0.93 5.97
CA HIS A 21 -5.98 0.25 5.32
C HIS A 21 -5.68 0.26 3.82
N VAL A 22 -4.49 -0.18 3.42
CA VAL A 22 -4.10 -0.30 2.01
C VAL A 22 -5.06 -1.25 1.28
N PHE A 23 -5.36 -2.41 1.88
CA PHE A 23 -6.29 -3.39 1.29
C PHE A 23 -7.74 -2.90 1.25
N ASN A 24 -8.15 -2.09 2.22
CA ASN A 24 -9.52 -1.55 2.27
C ASN A 24 -9.72 -0.36 1.32
N GLU A 25 -8.68 0.45 1.13
CA GLU A 25 -8.74 1.65 0.28
C GLU A 25 -8.36 1.36 -1.19
N LEU A 26 -7.47 0.39 -1.45
CA LEU A 26 -7.20 -0.07 -2.81
C LEU A 26 -8.30 -1.02 -3.28
N GLY A 27 -8.96 -0.66 -4.38
CA GLY A 27 -9.93 -1.53 -5.03
C GLY A 27 -9.30 -2.79 -5.62
N MET A 28 -10.09 -3.86 -5.73
CA MET A 28 -9.70 -5.18 -6.25
C MET A 28 -9.06 -5.17 -7.66
N ARG A 29 -9.24 -4.07 -8.42
CA ARG A 29 -8.69 -3.89 -9.77
C ARG A 29 -7.22 -3.45 -9.79
N THR A 30 -6.67 -3.05 -8.63
CA THR A 30 -5.28 -2.59 -8.50
C THR A 30 -4.38 -3.74 -8.08
N LYS A 31 -3.23 -3.92 -8.74
CA LYS A 31 -2.27 -4.96 -8.32
C LYS A 31 -1.46 -4.45 -7.14
N LEU A 32 -1.81 -4.88 -5.94
CA LEU A 32 -1.05 -4.61 -4.73
C LEU A 32 0.07 -5.65 -4.55
N ASP A 33 1.30 -5.17 -4.51
CA ASP A 33 2.52 -5.91 -4.22
C ASP A 33 3.01 -5.49 -2.83
N VAL A 34 3.06 -6.44 -1.90
CA VAL A 34 3.46 -6.17 -0.51
C VAL A 34 4.85 -6.73 -0.28
N ARG A 35 5.81 -5.86 0.02
CA ARG A 35 7.20 -6.23 0.23
C ARG A 35 7.61 -6.01 1.69
N ASP A 36 7.99 -7.09 2.37
CA ASP A 36 8.59 -6.99 3.70
C ASP A 36 10.01 -6.41 3.59
N ILE A 37 10.25 -5.30 4.27
CA ILE A 37 11.60 -4.70 4.41
C ILE A 37 12.17 -4.89 5.82
N GLY A 38 11.46 -5.59 6.70
CA GLY A 38 11.88 -5.88 8.08
C GLY A 38 13.00 -6.93 8.18
N GLY A 39 13.59 -7.34 7.06
CA GLY A 39 14.75 -8.22 7.03
C GLY A 39 14.42 -9.72 7.12
N GLY A 40 13.16 -10.12 6.97
CA GLY A 40 12.77 -11.52 7.13
C GLY A 40 12.24 -12.23 5.88
N HIS A 41 11.94 -11.52 4.79
CA HIS A 41 11.13 -12.06 3.67
C HIS A 41 9.88 -12.79 4.19
N ARG A 42 9.32 -12.30 5.29
CA ARG A 42 8.26 -13.00 6.02
C ARG A 42 6.96 -12.88 5.27
N THR A 43 6.24 -14.00 5.13
CA THR A 43 4.89 -13.99 4.56
C THR A 43 3.97 -13.15 5.42
N VAL A 44 3.22 -12.24 4.80
CA VAL A 44 2.22 -11.42 5.47
C VAL A 44 0.98 -12.26 5.75
N LEU A 45 0.99 -12.99 6.86
CA LEU A 45 -0.17 -13.79 7.29
C LEU A 45 -1.29 -12.93 7.91
N TRP A 46 -0.93 -11.81 8.54
CA TRP A 46 -1.86 -11.02 9.36
C TRP A 46 -1.69 -9.51 9.12
N PRO A 47 -2.34 -8.89 8.12
CA PRO A 47 -2.10 -7.48 7.74
C PRO A 47 -2.32 -6.47 8.87
N PHE A 48 -3.11 -6.81 9.89
CA PHE A 48 -3.30 -5.99 11.09
C PHE A 48 -2.03 -5.79 11.92
N ASN A 49 -1.08 -6.72 11.87
CA ASN A 49 0.19 -6.63 12.60
C ASN A 49 1.29 -5.91 11.81
N TRP A 50 0.98 -5.40 10.61
CA TRP A 50 1.94 -4.72 9.75
C TRP A 50 1.60 -3.25 9.60
N LYS A 51 2.64 -2.44 9.42
CA LYS A 51 2.55 -1.03 9.08
C LYS A 51 3.34 -0.77 7.81
N VAL A 52 2.88 0.21 7.04
CA VAL A 52 3.54 0.64 5.82
C VAL A 52 4.65 1.61 6.17
N CYS A 53 5.86 1.34 5.68
CA CYS A 53 7.01 2.23 5.82
C CYS A 53 7.23 3.07 4.56
N ALA A 54 6.95 2.50 3.40
CA ALA A 54 7.06 3.21 2.14
C ALA A 54 6.01 2.67 1.16
N GLN A 55 5.66 3.48 0.17
CA GLN A 55 4.75 3.10 -0.90
C GLN A 55 5.28 3.61 -2.23
N SER A 56 4.98 2.87 -3.27
CA SER A 56 5.24 3.23 -4.65
C SER A 56 4.02 2.86 -5.48
N PRO A 57 3.41 3.78 -6.24
CA PRO A 57 3.78 5.19 -6.39
C PRO A 57 3.57 6.03 -5.11
N ALA A 58 4.16 7.22 -5.05
CA ALA A 58 4.04 8.14 -3.91
C ALA A 58 2.60 8.65 -3.74
N ALA A 59 2.25 9.11 -2.54
CA ALA A 59 0.93 9.69 -2.31
C ALA A 59 0.69 10.90 -3.24
N GLY A 60 -0.53 11.01 -3.77
CA GLY A 60 -0.90 12.02 -4.76
C GLY A 60 -0.57 11.66 -6.21
N ALA A 61 0.15 10.56 -6.46
CA ALA A 61 0.43 10.12 -7.82
C ALA A 61 -0.85 9.60 -8.52
N PRO A 62 -1.00 9.82 -9.85
CA PRO A 62 -2.14 9.30 -10.59
C PRO A 62 -2.11 7.76 -10.61
N LEU A 63 -3.12 7.13 -10.01
CA LEU A 63 -3.28 5.67 -10.00
C LEU A 63 -3.99 5.22 -11.29
N ALA A 64 -3.29 4.96 -12.40
CA ALA A 64 -3.98 4.47 -13.62
C ALA A 64 -4.72 3.13 -13.39
N GLU A 65 -5.74 2.83 -14.20
CA GLU A 65 -6.36 1.50 -14.23
C GLU A 65 -5.28 0.43 -14.50
N HIS A 66 -5.24 -0.61 -13.64
CA HIS A 66 -4.26 -1.70 -13.67
C HIS A 66 -2.81 -1.35 -13.30
N ILE A 67 -2.57 -0.21 -12.65
CA ILE A 67 -1.23 0.08 -12.11
C ILE A 67 -0.86 -0.91 -10.99
N ARG A 68 0.44 -1.21 -10.90
CA ARG A 68 1.01 -1.98 -9.79
C ARG A 68 1.40 -1.03 -8.68
N VAL A 69 0.84 -1.24 -7.51
CA VAL A 69 1.17 -0.53 -6.29
C VAL A 69 2.07 -1.44 -5.46
N SER A 70 3.32 -1.04 -5.24
CA SER A 70 4.25 -1.73 -4.35
C SER A 70 4.32 -1.01 -3.00
N VAL A 71 3.95 -1.67 -1.91
CA VAL A 71 4.08 -1.15 -0.55
C VAL A 71 5.16 -1.90 0.20
N SER A 72 6.03 -1.15 0.86
CA SER A 72 7.03 -1.70 1.76
C SER A 72 6.51 -1.68 3.18
N VAL A 73 6.47 -2.83 3.82
CA VAL A 73 5.89 -3.01 5.15
C VAL A 73 6.89 -3.60 6.13
N VAL A 74 6.63 -3.34 7.40
CA VAL A 74 7.31 -4.00 8.54
C VAL A 74 6.27 -4.36 9.58
N LYS A 75 6.60 -5.27 10.51
CA LYS A 75 5.72 -5.50 11.66
C LYS A 75 5.59 -4.22 12.47
N LYS A 76 4.42 -3.98 13.07
CA LYS A 76 4.15 -2.81 13.91
C LYS A 76 5.19 -2.65 15.05
N THR A 77 5.66 -3.77 15.58
CA THR A 77 6.69 -3.87 16.62
C THR A 77 8.10 -3.52 16.14
N GLU A 78 8.35 -3.60 14.83
CA GLU A 78 9.64 -3.27 14.22
C GLU A 78 9.68 -1.78 13.86
N ARG A 79 10.87 -1.17 13.81
CA ARG A 79 11.03 0.19 13.30
C ARG A 79 11.20 0.16 11.78
N CYS A 80 10.63 1.14 11.10
CA CYS A 80 10.90 1.32 9.67
C CYS A 80 12.40 1.56 9.50
N PRO A 81 13.11 0.74 8.71
CA PRO A 81 14.50 1.02 8.40
C PRO A 81 14.54 2.34 7.62
N LYS A 82 15.16 3.37 8.21
CA LYS A 82 15.53 4.58 7.50
C LYS A 82 16.71 4.21 6.62
N ARG A 83 16.48 4.04 5.32
CA ARG A 83 17.56 4.10 4.33
C ARG A 83 17.80 5.54 3.94
#